data_AF-A0A4U8TEE6-F1
#
_entry.id   AF-A0A4U8TEE6-F1
#
_cell.length_a   1.000
_cell.length_b   1.000
_cell.length_c   1.000
_cell.angle_alpha   90.00
_cell.angle_beta   90.00
_cell.angle_gamma   90.00
#
_symmetry.space_group_name_H-M   'P 1'
#
loop_
_entity.id
_entity.type
_entity.pdbx_description
1 polymer ?
#
loop_
_entity_poly.entity_id
_entity_poly.type
_entity_poly.pdbx_seq_one_letter_code
_entity_poly.pdbx_strand_id
1 'polypeptide(L)'
;NHKNFFGRIPNYADYSNTCALQVSYALNYGGMPLKDFISRDKTKRPKGFENITILQGTDNYDYITGVINVINLLQLKSVWGDADKPYNSKIMITKRENRDFYNNEFSKFSKSGVVAMIISGWGDANGHITLWSGKDKKFLDNSNYLLDSRDIVIVKKLYFWELL
;
A
#
# COMPACT_ATOMS: atom_id res chain seq x y z
N ASN A 1 17.22 9.26 9.95
CA ASN A 1 17.71 7.94 9.48
C ASN A 1 16.77 6.88 10.04
N HIS A 2 16.07 6.11 9.19
CA HIS A 2 15.06 5.12 9.61
C HIS A 2 15.63 4.04 10.55
N LYS A 3 16.95 3.77 10.48
CA LYS A 3 17.64 2.82 11.36
C LYS A 3 17.54 3.22 12.85
N ASN A 4 17.67 4.52 13.14
CA ASN A 4 17.56 5.04 14.50
C ASN A 4 16.10 5.06 14.99
N PHE A 5 15.15 5.22 14.07
CA PHE A 5 13.72 5.30 14.38
C PHE A 5 13.16 3.99 14.95
N PHE A 6 13.75 2.83 14.63
CA PHE A 6 13.36 1.55 15.21
C PHE A 6 14.29 1.08 16.34
N GLY A 7 15.27 1.90 16.74
CA GLY A 7 16.23 1.56 17.78
C GLY A 7 17.09 0.32 17.47
N ARG A 8 17.34 0.00 16.19
CA ARG A 8 18.09 -1.21 15.78
C ARG A 8 19.48 -0.88 15.23
N ILE A 9 20.44 -1.74 15.53
CA ILE A 9 21.85 -1.69 15.08
C ILE A 9 21.91 -1.71 13.53
N PRO A 10 22.84 -0.99 12.88
CA PRO A 10 22.90 -0.79 11.42
C PRO A 10 22.94 -2.02 10.50
N ASN A 11 23.12 -3.23 11.04
CA ASN A 11 23.20 -4.51 10.31
C ASN A 11 21.85 -5.25 10.19
N TYR A 12 20.74 -4.65 10.60
CA TYR A 12 19.42 -5.27 10.52
C TYR A 12 18.69 -4.86 9.24
N ALA A 13 18.39 -5.86 8.40
CA ALA A 13 17.57 -5.89 7.19
C ALA A 13 17.21 -4.54 6.53
N ASP A 14 17.62 -4.37 5.27
CA ASP A 14 17.27 -3.23 4.44
C ASP A 14 15.75 -3.00 4.45
N TYR A 15 15.31 -1.91 5.07
CA TYR A 15 13.93 -1.44 5.04
C TYR A 15 13.64 -0.80 3.67
N SER A 16 14.05 -1.47 2.60
CA SER A 16 14.12 -0.96 1.23
C SER A 16 12.77 -0.44 0.74
N ASN A 17 11.66 -1.00 1.21
CA ASN A 17 10.33 -0.54 0.88
C ASN A 17 9.82 0.51 1.89
N THR A 18 10.12 1.77 1.61
CA THR A 18 9.66 2.94 2.38
C THR A 18 8.15 3.15 2.30
N CYS A 19 7.47 2.67 1.25
CA CYS A 19 6.01 2.87 1.08
C CYS A 19 5.22 2.21 2.22
N ALA A 20 5.54 0.97 2.60
CA ALA A 20 4.84 0.29 3.70
C ALA A 20 5.00 1.02 5.05
N LEU A 21 6.18 1.57 5.31
CA LEU A 21 6.46 2.35 6.52
C LEU A 21 5.77 3.71 6.49
N GLN A 22 5.74 4.38 5.35
CA GLN A 22 5.04 5.66 5.16
C GLN A 22 3.53 5.51 5.36
N VAL A 23 2.93 4.46 4.81
CA VAL A 23 1.50 4.18 5.03
C VAL A 23 1.23 3.81 6.48
N SER A 24 2.08 2.98 7.10
CA SER A 24 1.98 2.68 8.53
C SER A 24 2.01 3.95 9.38
N TYR A 25 2.93 4.88 9.07
CA TYR A 25 3.02 6.19 9.70
C TYR A 25 1.72 7.00 9.52
N ALA A 26 1.23 7.10 8.28
CA ALA A 26 0.00 7.83 7.97
C ALA A 26 -1.21 7.28 8.71
N LEU A 27 -1.33 5.94 8.85
CA LEU A 27 -2.41 5.31 9.62
C LEU A 27 -2.29 5.64 11.12
N ASN A 28 -1.11 5.44 11.71
CA ASN A 28 -0.87 5.68 13.13
C ASN A 28 -1.18 7.13 13.53
N TYR A 29 -0.68 8.09 12.75
CA TYR A 29 -0.87 9.52 13.01
C TYR A 29 -2.21 10.06 12.48
N GLY A 30 -2.86 9.31 11.58
CA GLY A 30 -4.20 9.62 11.05
C GLY A 30 -5.35 9.14 11.94
N GLY A 31 -5.07 8.71 13.17
CA GLY A 31 -6.10 8.25 14.12
C GLY A 31 -6.47 6.78 13.99
N MET A 32 -5.68 5.97 13.26
CA MET A 32 -5.83 4.53 13.15
C MET A 32 -4.56 3.79 13.60
N PRO A 33 -4.28 3.73 14.92
CA PRO A 33 -3.10 3.05 15.44
C PRO A 33 -3.07 1.57 15.05
N LEU A 34 -1.99 1.12 14.40
CA LEU A 34 -1.88 -0.24 13.87
C LEU A 34 -2.00 -1.32 14.95
N LYS A 35 -1.56 -1.04 16.17
CA LYS A 35 -1.64 -1.94 17.32
C LYS A 35 -3.08 -2.39 17.65
N ASP A 36 -4.08 -1.59 17.27
CA ASP A 36 -5.49 -1.86 17.53
C ASP A 36 -6.08 -2.84 16.51
N PHE A 37 -5.44 -2.99 15.35
CA PHE A 37 -5.89 -3.84 14.24
C PHE A 37 -5.04 -5.09 14.07
N ILE A 38 -3.76 -5.05 14.46
CA ILE A 38 -2.86 -6.18 14.31
C ILE A 38 -1.84 -6.25 15.45
N SER A 39 -1.80 -7.40 16.12
CA SER A 39 -0.91 -7.61 17.27
C SER A 39 0.50 -8.03 16.84
N ARG A 40 1.51 -7.55 17.57
CA ARG A 40 2.88 -8.12 17.48
C ARG A 40 2.92 -9.59 17.94
N ASP A 41 2.04 -10.00 18.84
CA ASP A 41 1.87 -11.40 19.23
C ASP A 41 1.22 -12.19 18.08
N LYS A 42 1.99 -13.10 17.48
CA LYS A 42 1.58 -13.90 16.31
C LYS A 42 0.32 -14.73 16.55
N THR A 43 0.07 -15.15 17.80
CA THR A 43 -1.07 -16.02 18.15
C THR A 43 -2.40 -15.29 18.12
N LYS A 44 -2.38 -13.96 18.18
CA LYS A 44 -3.56 -13.08 18.20
C LYS A 44 -3.87 -12.46 16.84
N ARG A 45 -3.10 -12.80 15.81
CA ARG A 45 -3.24 -12.20 14.48
C ARG A 45 -4.38 -12.85 13.70
N PRO A 46 -5.05 -12.10 12.80
CA PRO A 46 -5.95 -12.69 11.83
C PRO A 46 -5.22 -13.73 10.97
N LYS A 47 -5.97 -14.73 10.48
CA LYS A 47 -5.45 -15.74 9.57
C LYS A 47 -4.79 -15.09 8.35
N GLY A 48 -3.58 -15.54 7.99
CA GLY A 48 -2.79 -15.00 6.88
C GLY A 48 -1.80 -13.90 7.27
N PHE A 49 -1.73 -13.51 8.56
CA PHE A 49 -0.79 -12.51 9.08
C PHE A 49 0.26 -13.09 10.04
N GLU A 50 0.33 -14.40 10.19
CA GLU A 50 1.17 -15.10 11.17
C GLU A 50 2.66 -14.76 10.99
N ASN A 51 3.08 -14.55 9.74
CA ASN A 51 4.48 -14.35 9.37
C ASN A 51 4.83 -12.91 8.96
N ILE A 52 3.90 -11.94 9.11
CA ILE A 52 4.25 -10.55 8.81
C ILE A 52 5.26 -10.01 9.83
N THR A 53 6.13 -9.14 9.36
CA THR A 53 7.08 -8.42 10.22
C THR A 53 6.46 -7.08 10.63
N ILE A 54 6.38 -6.88 11.95
CA ILE A 54 5.90 -5.65 12.59
C ILE A 54 7.05 -5.14 13.46
N LEU A 55 7.41 -3.88 13.28
CA LEU A 55 8.42 -3.18 14.05
C LEU A 55 7.73 -2.22 15.00
N GLN A 56 8.35 -1.94 16.14
CA GLN A 56 7.92 -0.83 16.98
C GLN A 56 8.89 0.33 16.78
N GLY A 57 8.35 1.51 16.48
CA GLY A 57 9.12 2.75 16.41
C GLY A 57 9.47 3.27 17.80
N THR A 58 10.43 4.20 17.87
CA THR A 58 10.79 4.93 19.10
C THR A 58 9.65 5.81 19.63
N ASP A 59 8.63 6.06 18.80
CA ASP A 59 7.38 6.74 19.14
C ASP A 59 6.32 5.79 19.72
N ASN A 60 6.70 4.53 19.98
CA ASN A 60 5.84 3.44 20.49
C ASN A 60 4.72 2.98 19.56
N TYR A 61 4.68 3.46 18.31
CA TYR A 61 3.76 2.95 17.31
C TYR A 61 4.29 1.68 16.64
N ASP A 62 3.37 0.85 16.16
CA ASP A 62 3.69 -0.36 15.39
C ASP A 62 3.71 -0.03 13.89
N TYR A 63 4.63 -0.67 13.14
CA TYR A 63 4.89 -0.44 11.72
C TYR A 63 4.99 -1.75 10.97
N ILE A 64 4.20 -1.92 9.91
CA ILE A 64 4.23 -3.14 9.09
C ILE A 64 5.25 -2.97 7.97
N THR A 65 6.08 -3.99 7.78
CA THR A 65 6.98 -4.04 6.63
C THR A 65 6.36 -4.82 5.48
N GLY A 66 6.67 -4.43 4.25
CA GLY A 66 6.21 -5.10 3.04
C GLY A 66 4.83 -4.61 2.62
N VAL A 67 4.78 -3.99 1.45
CA VAL A 67 3.58 -3.35 0.92
C VAL A 67 2.39 -4.30 0.79
N ILE A 68 2.60 -5.54 0.37
CA ILE A 68 1.52 -6.54 0.25
C ILE A 68 0.85 -6.82 1.60
N ASN A 69 1.60 -6.81 2.70
CA ASN A 69 1.03 -7.00 4.04
C ASN A 69 0.11 -5.84 4.42
N VAL A 70 0.49 -4.62 4.04
CA VAL A 70 -0.35 -3.42 4.24
C VAL A 70 -1.60 -3.50 3.37
N ILE A 71 -1.48 -3.86 2.09
CA ILE A 71 -2.65 -4.03 1.19
C ILE A 71 -3.62 -5.08 1.75
N ASN A 72 -3.11 -6.20 2.26
CA ASN A 72 -3.94 -7.23 2.89
C ASN A 72 -4.60 -6.72 4.18
N LEU A 73 -3.88 -5.93 4.98
CA LEU A 73 -4.41 -5.35 6.21
C LEU A 73 -5.61 -4.43 5.91
N LEU A 74 -5.48 -3.53 4.93
CA LEU A 74 -6.55 -2.59 4.58
C LEU A 74 -7.85 -3.31 4.18
N GLN A 75 -7.73 -4.46 3.52
CA GLN A 75 -8.87 -5.30 3.11
C GLN A 75 -9.55 -6.05 4.26
N LEU A 76 -9.00 -6.04 5.48
CA LEU A 76 -9.69 -6.62 6.63
C LEU A 76 -10.92 -5.78 6.98
N LYS A 77 -12.06 -6.45 7.19
CA LYS A 77 -13.32 -5.79 7.61
C LYS A 77 -13.18 -4.95 8.88
N SER A 78 -12.25 -5.31 9.76
CA SER A 78 -11.96 -4.56 10.99
C SER A 78 -11.12 -3.30 10.75
N VAL A 79 -10.61 -3.07 9.55
CA VAL A 79 -9.80 -1.90 9.17
C VAL A 79 -10.60 -1.01 8.23
N TRP A 80 -10.59 -1.29 6.92
CA TRP A 80 -11.43 -0.61 5.93
C TRP A 80 -12.36 -1.56 5.17
N GLY A 81 -12.07 -2.86 5.18
CA GLY A 81 -12.85 -3.85 4.47
C GLY A 81 -12.66 -3.78 2.96
N ASP A 82 -13.69 -4.21 2.23
CA ASP A 82 -13.64 -4.28 0.78
C ASP A 82 -13.32 -2.91 0.18
N ALA A 83 -12.48 -2.90 -0.86
CA ALA A 83 -12.29 -1.70 -1.66
C ALA A 83 -13.62 -1.23 -2.26
N ASP A 84 -13.68 0.06 -2.58
CA ASP A 84 -14.87 0.69 -3.13
C ASP A 84 -15.03 0.42 -4.63
N LYS A 85 -16.29 0.26 -5.05
CA LYS A 85 -16.63 0.23 -6.47
C LYS A 85 -16.29 1.58 -7.12
N PRO A 86 -15.80 1.58 -8.38
CA PRO A 86 -15.72 0.43 -9.29
C PRO A 86 -14.42 -0.39 -9.18
N TYR A 87 -13.51 -0.07 -8.25
CA TYR A 87 -12.14 -0.63 -8.22
C TYR A 87 -11.92 -1.62 -7.07
N ASN A 88 -12.74 -2.68 -7.02
CA ASN A 88 -12.71 -3.70 -5.96
C ASN A 88 -12.70 -5.16 -6.48
N SER A 89 -11.78 -5.60 -7.32
CA SER A 89 -10.54 -4.96 -7.77
C SER A 89 -10.53 -4.79 -9.29
N LYS A 90 -9.80 -3.80 -9.80
CA LYS A 90 -9.50 -3.73 -11.24
C LYS A 90 -8.33 -4.68 -11.55
N ILE A 91 -8.58 -5.71 -12.34
CA ILE A 91 -7.59 -6.68 -12.78
C ILE A 91 -7.07 -6.30 -14.17
N MET A 92 -5.75 -6.39 -14.36
CA MET A 92 -5.08 -6.16 -15.64
C MET A 92 -3.96 -7.21 -15.83
N ILE A 93 -3.81 -7.74 -17.04
CA ILE A 93 -2.86 -8.81 -17.36
C ILE A 93 -1.65 -8.24 -18.11
N THR A 94 -1.88 -7.31 -19.04
CA THR A 94 -0.85 -6.76 -19.92
C THR A 94 -0.54 -5.29 -19.64
N LYS A 95 0.64 -4.82 -20.07
CA LYS A 95 0.97 -3.40 -19.97
C LYS A 95 0.02 -2.52 -20.80
N ARG A 96 -0.45 -3.03 -21.94
CA ARG A 96 -1.46 -2.35 -22.77
C ARG A 96 -2.74 -2.11 -21.97
N GLU A 97 -3.24 -3.11 -21.24
CA GLU A 97 -4.41 -2.94 -20.38
C GLU A 97 -4.20 -1.90 -19.28
N ASN A 98 -2.99 -1.77 -18.72
CA ASN A 98 -2.70 -0.68 -17.78
C ASN A 98 -2.84 0.70 -18.43
N ARG A 99 -2.27 0.87 -19.63
CA ARG A 99 -2.35 2.14 -20.37
C ARG A 99 -3.78 2.47 -20.78
N ASP A 100 -4.50 1.48 -21.31
CA ASP A 100 -5.90 1.63 -21.73
C ASP A 100 -6.79 1.98 -20.53
N PHE A 101 -6.61 1.29 -19.40
CA PHE A 101 -7.33 1.61 -18.17
C PHE A 101 -7.06 3.04 -17.69
N TYR A 102 -5.80 3.48 -17.62
CA TYR A 102 -5.50 4.82 -17.16
C TYR A 102 -6.06 5.90 -18.11
N ASN A 103 -5.79 5.79 -19.41
CA ASN A 103 -6.15 6.81 -20.40
C ASN A 103 -7.67 6.92 -20.60
N ASN A 104 -8.37 5.78 -20.59
CA ASN A 104 -9.79 5.76 -20.92
C ASN A 104 -10.67 5.96 -19.69
N GLU A 105 -10.20 5.54 -18.50
CA GLU A 105 -11.02 5.40 -17.30
C GLU A 105 -10.42 6.14 -16.08
N PHE A 106 -9.29 5.68 -15.53
CA PHE A 106 -8.82 6.11 -14.22
C PHE A 106 -8.39 7.58 -14.17
N SER A 107 -7.77 8.10 -15.25
CA SER A 107 -7.37 9.51 -15.36
C SER A 107 -8.53 10.50 -15.24
N LYS A 108 -9.77 10.05 -15.43
CA LYS A 108 -10.99 10.88 -15.35
C LYS A 108 -11.66 10.76 -13.98
N PHE A 109 -11.23 9.82 -13.13
CA PHE A 109 -11.88 9.50 -11.87
C PHE A 109 -11.87 10.69 -10.90
N SER A 110 -13.04 11.07 -10.37
CA SER A 110 -13.25 12.30 -9.60
C SER A 110 -13.15 12.14 -8.09
N LYS A 111 -13.22 10.92 -7.58
CA LYS A 111 -13.08 10.65 -6.15
C LYS A 111 -11.62 10.71 -5.75
N SER A 112 -11.34 11.16 -4.53
CA SER A 112 -10.01 11.12 -3.95
C SER A 112 -9.93 9.98 -2.95
N GLY A 113 -8.75 9.37 -2.82
CA GLY A 113 -8.65 8.21 -1.95
C GLY A 113 -7.32 7.48 -1.98
N VAL A 114 -7.27 6.38 -1.24
CA VAL A 114 -6.13 5.48 -1.22
C VAL A 114 -6.19 4.56 -2.42
N VAL A 115 -5.08 4.45 -3.14
CA VAL A 115 -4.88 3.49 -4.22
C VAL A 115 -3.84 2.49 -3.80
N ALA A 116 -4.19 1.21 -3.84
CA ALA A 116 -3.24 0.11 -3.66
C ALA A 116 -3.09 -0.68 -4.96
N MET A 117 -1.85 -0.98 -5.31
CA MET A 117 -1.48 -1.68 -6.55
C MET A 117 -0.66 -2.92 -6.20
N ILE A 118 -1.00 -4.06 -6.81
CA ILE A 118 -0.12 -5.23 -6.89
C ILE A 118 0.60 -5.16 -8.24
N ILE A 119 1.93 -5.21 -8.23
CA ILE A 119 2.78 -4.92 -9.38
C ILE A 119 3.73 -6.10 -9.60
N SER A 120 3.84 -6.56 -10.85
CA SER A 120 4.87 -7.50 -11.28
C SER A 120 5.96 -6.77 -12.07
N GLY A 121 7.15 -7.38 -12.15
CA GLY A 121 8.29 -6.85 -12.92
C GLY A 121 9.28 -6.02 -12.09
N TRP A 122 9.08 -5.96 -10.78
CA TRP A 122 10.04 -5.42 -9.82
C TRP A 122 10.83 -6.55 -9.16
N GLY A 123 12.09 -6.26 -8.80
CA GLY A 123 12.98 -7.23 -8.16
C GLY A 123 12.92 -7.21 -6.63
N ASP A 124 12.45 -6.10 -6.04
CA ASP A 124 12.57 -5.78 -4.62
C ASP A 124 11.23 -5.46 -3.94
N ALA A 125 10.15 -5.32 -4.72
CA ALA A 125 8.80 -5.09 -4.21
C ALA A 125 7.76 -5.71 -5.16
N ASN A 126 6.54 -5.93 -4.66
CA ASN A 126 5.46 -6.52 -5.45
C ASN A 126 4.19 -5.65 -5.46
N GLY A 127 4.30 -4.38 -5.08
CA GLY A 127 3.15 -3.49 -5.00
C GLY A 127 3.49 -2.10 -4.51
N HIS A 128 2.51 -1.21 -4.58
CA HIS A 128 2.64 0.19 -4.18
C HIS A 128 1.33 0.70 -3.60
N ILE A 129 1.41 1.60 -2.63
CA ILE A 129 0.25 2.30 -2.08
C ILE A 129 0.52 3.79 -2.12
N THR A 130 -0.44 4.55 -2.62
CA THR A 130 -0.36 6.00 -2.74
C THR A 130 -1.75 6.62 -2.61
N LEU A 131 -1.82 7.94 -2.68
CA LEU A 131 -3.06 8.70 -2.72
C LEU A 131 -3.35 9.16 -4.15
N TRP A 132 -4.60 9.05 -4.56
CA TRP A 132 -5.14 9.65 -5.77
C TRP A 132 -5.92 10.91 -5.43
N SER A 133 -5.57 12.03 -6.07
CA SER A 133 -6.36 13.27 -6.04
C SER A 133 -7.32 13.25 -7.21
N GLY A 134 -8.61 13.05 -6.92
CA GLY A 134 -9.67 13.11 -7.93
C GLY A 134 -9.92 14.52 -8.46
N LYS A 135 -9.51 15.55 -7.70
CA LYS A 135 -9.51 16.96 -8.12
C LYS A 135 -8.42 17.24 -9.14
N ASP A 136 -7.18 16.87 -8.82
CA ASP A 136 -6.01 17.20 -9.63
C ASP A 136 -5.68 16.13 -10.68
N LYS A 137 -6.44 15.02 -10.70
CA LYS A 137 -6.28 13.88 -11.61
C LYS A 137 -4.87 13.29 -11.61
N LYS A 138 -4.27 13.16 -10.41
CA LYS A 138 -2.90 12.67 -10.25
C LYS A 138 -2.70 11.87 -8.98
N PHE A 139 -1.68 11.00 -9.01
CA PHE A 139 -1.11 10.38 -7.82
C PHE A 139 -0.25 11.40 -7.06
N LEU A 140 -0.39 11.46 -5.74
CA LEU A 140 0.27 12.50 -4.94
C LEU A 140 1.78 12.33 -4.81
N ASP A 141 2.29 11.12 -4.93
CA ASP A 141 3.74 10.83 -4.94
C ASP A 141 4.34 10.83 -6.36
N ASN A 142 3.55 11.24 -7.36
CA ASN A 142 3.91 11.27 -8.78
C ASN A 142 4.29 9.90 -9.39
N SER A 143 3.97 8.79 -8.72
CA SER A 143 4.33 7.44 -9.16
C SER A 143 3.22 6.76 -9.98
N ASN A 144 3.05 7.18 -11.24
CA ASN A 144 2.06 6.55 -12.11
C ASN A 144 2.57 5.24 -12.74
N TYR A 145 2.47 4.14 -11.98
CA TYR A 145 2.90 2.82 -12.47
C TYR A 145 2.01 2.20 -13.55
N LEU A 146 0.77 2.68 -13.71
CA LEU A 146 -0.08 2.28 -14.85
C LEU A 146 0.57 2.70 -16.19
N LEU A 147 1.25 3.84 -16.20
CA LEU A 147 1.98 4.37 -17.35
C LEU A 147 3.51 4.17 -17.28
N ASP A 148 4.02 3.28 -16.41
CA ASP A 148 5.48 3.00 -16.35
C ASP A 148 6.04 2.68 -17.74
N SER A 149 7.18 3.29 -18.11
CA SER A 149 7.80 3.12 -19.42
C SER A 149 8.30 1.70 -19.71
N ARG A 150 8.56 0.91 -18.65
CA ARG A 150 9.06 -0.46 -18.76
C ARG A 150 7.89 -1.42 -18.98
N ASP A 151 7.87 -2.12 -20.10
CA ASP A 151 6.77 -3.05 -20.42
C ASP A 151 6.70 -4.26 -19.47
N ILE A 152 7.80 -4.60 -18.78
CA ILE A 152 7.82 -5.65 -17.76
C ILE A 152 7.08 -5.24 -16.47
N VAL A 153 6.92 -3.93 -16.21
CA VAL A 153 6.26 -3.40 -15.01
C VAL A 153 4.76 -3.30 -15.23
N ILE A 154 4.03 -4.28 -14.71
CA ILE A 154 2.59 -4.44 -14.93
C ILE A 154 1.86 -4.36 -13.59
N VAL A 155 0.94 -3.42 -13.47
CA VAL A 155 -0.04 -3.40 -12.36
C VAL A 155 -1.05 -4.52 -12.62
N LYS A 156 -1.03 -5.56 -11.79
CA LYS A 156 -1.89 -6.75 -11.94
C LYS A 156 -3.26 -6.56 -11.28
N LYS A 157 -3.29 -5.85 -10.16
CA LYS A 157 -4.53 -5.49 -9.45
C LYS A 157 -4.42 -4.06 -8.93
N LEU A 158 -5.52 -3.33 -9.03
CA LEU A 158 -5.69 -2.02 -8.39
C LEU A 158 -6.94 -2.03 -7.51
N TYR A 159 -6.77 -1.50 -6.30
CA TYR A 159 -7.81 -1.31 -5.30
C TYR A 159 -7.92 0.18 -4.98
N PHE A 160 -9.14 0.64 -4.68
CA PHE A 160 -9.39 2.03 -4.28
C PHE A 160 -10.28 2.09 -3.03
N TRP A 161 -9.94 2.95 -2.08
CA TRP A 161 -10.81 3.33 -0.96
C TRP A 161 -11.01 4.83 -0.98
N GLU A 162 -12.25 5.30 -1.04
CA GLU A 162 -12.59 6.71 -1.03
C GLU A 162 -12.27 7.34 0.33
N LEU A 163 -11.68 8.54 0.31
CA LEU A 163 -11.51 9.37 1.49
C LEU A 163 -12.49 10.55 1.38
N LEU A 164 -13.37 10.66 2.38
CA LEU A 164 -14.41 11.70 2.48
C LEU A 164 -13.87 13.03 3.02
#